data_AF-A0A8J6YBM1-F1
#
_entry.id   AF-A0A8J6YBM1-F1
#
_cell.length_a   1.000
_cell.length_b   1.000
_cell.length_c   1.000
_cell.angle_alpha   90.00
_cell.angle_beta   90.00
_cell.angle_gamma   90.00
#
_symmetry.space_group_name_H-M   'P 1'
#
loop_
_entity.id
_entity.type
_entity.pdbx_description
1 polymer ?
#
loop_
_entity_poly.entity_id
_entity_poly.type
_entity_poly.pdbx_seq_one_letter_code
_entity_poly.pdbx_strand_id
1 'polypeptide(L)' 'MVNAVLYFVKRGYPWRNLPHDFEPVFTVDSFYRRVRLNGLWDSILEHLVKVTRQRADLSKEPTQALIDSQA' A
#
# COMPACT_ATOMS: atom_id res chain seq x y z
N MET A 1 -6.09 4.29 8.50
CA MET A 1 -5.73 5.04 7.27
C MET A 1 -4.87 4.20 6.33
N VAL A 2 -3.61 3.89 6.66
CA VAL A 2 -2.72 3.11 5.79
C VAL A 2 -3.26 1.70 5.51
N ASN A 3 -3.83 1.03 6.51
CA ASN A 3 -4.47 -0.29 6.33
C ASN A 3 -5.63 -0.27 5.33
N ALA A 4 -6.43 0.81 5.31
CA ALA A 4 -7.52 0.97 4.35
C ALA A 4 -6.99 1.18 2.92
N VAL A 5 -5.92 1.96 2.77
CA VAL A 5 -5.22 2.12 1.47
C VAL A 5 -4.61 0.79 1.01
N LEU A 6 -3.96 0.04 1.89
CA LEU A 6 -3.39 -1.27 1.57
C LEU A 6 -4.48 -2.29 1.21
N TYR A 7 -5.63 -2.24 1.88
CA TYR A 7 -6.78 -3.06 1.55
C TYR A 7 -7.27 -2.77 0.12
N PHE A 8 -7.38 -1.48 -0.23
CA PHE A 8 -7.73 -1.05 -1.58
C PHE A 8 -6.71 -1.51 -2.62
N VAL A 9 -5.42 -1.20 -2.42
CA VAL A 9 -4.34 -1.52 -3.37
C VAL A 9 -4.21 -3.03 -3.58
N LYS A 10 -4.36 -3.84 -2.53
CA LYS A 10 -4.21 -5.30 -2.62
C LYS A 10 -5.40 -5.99 -3.28
N ARG A 11 -6.62 -5.49 -3.07
CA ARG A 11 -7.83 -6.16 -3.56
C ARG A 11 -8.41 -5.56 -4.85
N GLY A 12 -8.01 -4.35 -5.23
CA GLY A 12 -8.50 -3.68 -6.43
C GLY A 12 -10.00 -3.32 -6.40
N TYR A 13 -10.64 -3.40 -5.24
CA TYR A 13 -12.07 -3.07 -5.13
C TYR A 13 -12.32 -1.57 -5.24
N PRO A 14 -13.47 -1.13 -5.76
CA PRO A 14 -13.86 0.26 -5.75
C PRO A 14 -13.82 0.82 -4.31
N TRP A 15 -13.35 2.06 -4.15
CA TRP A 15 -13.32 2.76 -2.86
C TRP A 15 -14.65 2.71 -2.09
N ARG A 16 -15.77 2.63 -2.80
CA ARG A 16 -17.14 2.54 -2.25
C ARG A 16 -17.44 1.22 -1.53
N ASN A 17 -16.64 0.19 -1.76
CA ASN A 17 -16.78 -1.15 -1.14
C ASN A 17 -15.84 -1.34 0.06
N LEU A 18 -15.31 -0.24 0.61
CA LEU A 18 -14.51 -0.29 1.82
C LEU A 18 -15.39 -0.76 3.00
N PRO A 19 -14.98 -1.79 3.76
CA PRO A 19 -15.72 -2.23 4.95
C PRO A 19 -15.95 -1.08 5.93
N HIS A 20 -17.07 -1.13 6.65
CA HIS A 20 -17.45 -0.07 7.61
C HIS A 20 -16.49 0.03 8.80
N ASP A 21 -15.67 -1.00 9.05
CA ASP A 21 -14.64 -1.02 10.09
C ASP A 21 -13.45 -0.09 9.78
N PHE A 22 -13.36 0.42 8.55
CA PHE A 22 -12.34 1.38 8.16
C PHE A 22 -12.82 2.82 8.28
N GLU A 23 -11.86 3.76 8.26
CA GLU A 23 -12.18 5.18 8.23
C GLU A 23 -13.03 5.54 6.99
N PRO A 24 -13.80 6.63 7.04
CA PRO A 24 -14.63 7.05 5.92
C PRO A 24 -13.85 7.10 4.60
N VAL A 25 -14.46 6.55 3.55
CA VAL A 25 -13.86 6.42 2.22
C VAL A 25 -13.22 7.72 1.74
N PHE A 26 -13.90 8.85 1.95
CA PHE A 26 -13.40 10.17 1.59
C PHE A 26 -12.10 10.55 2.32
N THR A 27 -12.00 10.23 3.61
CA THR A 27 -10.81 10.50 4.41
C THR A 27 -9.64 9.68 3.87
N VAL A 28 -9.86 8.38 3.63
CA VAL A 28 -8.84 7.46 3.07
C VAL A 28 -8.36 7.90 1.70
N ASP A 29 -9.29 8.23 0.80
CA ASP A 29 -8.99 8.69 -0.55
C ASP A 29 -8.25 10.04 -0.53
N SER A 30 -8.69 11.02 0.26
CA SER A 30 -8.02 12.32 0.36
C SER A 30 -6.59 12.18 0.92
N PHE A 31 -6.39 11.31 1.90
CA PHE A 31 -5.07 10.98 2.42
C PHE A 31 -4.20 10.35 1.34
N TYR A 32 -4.70 9.28 0.69
CA TYR A 32 -3.98 8.56 -0.35
C TYR A 32 -3.56 9.48 -1.49
N ARG A 33 -4.48 10.33 -1.99
CA ARG A 33 -4.19 11.32 -3.03
C ARG A 33 -3.06 12.27 -2.63
N ARG A 34 -3.09 12.83 -1.41
CA ARG A 34 -2.01 13.74 -0.94
C ARG A 34 -0.66 13.05 -0.88
N VAL A 35 -0.59 11.83 -0.34
CA VAL A 35 0.69 11.13 -0.19
C VAL A 35 1.22 10.57 -1.52
N ARG A 36 0.33 10.24 -2.47
CA ARG A 36 0.69 9.87 -3.84
C ARG A 36 1.33 11.04 -4.58
N LEU A 37 0.68 12.21 -4.57
CA LEU A 37 1.16 13.40 -5.28
C LEU A 37 2.51 13.89 -4.76
N ASN A 38 2.76 13.71 -3.46
CA ASN A 38 4.03 14.10 -2.84
C ASN A 38 5.13 13.02 -2.92
N GLY A 39 4.90 11.88 -3.59
CA GLY A 39 5.84 10.76 -3.67
C GLY A 39 6.07 10.00 -2.36
N LEU A 40 5.50 10.46 -1.25
CA LEU A 40 5.64 9.86 0.08
C LEU A 40 5.09 8.42 0.13
N TRP A 41 4.10 8.10 -0.70
CA TRP A 41 3.54 6.76 -0.78
C TRP A 41 4.58 5.71 -1.14
N ASP A 42 5.50 6.02 -2.06
CA ASP A 42 6.53 5.09 -2.49
C ASP A 42 7.54 4.82 -1.37
N SER A 43 7.93 5.85 -0.61
CA SER A 43 8.79 5.70 0.57
C SER A 43 8.13 4.89 1.69
N ILE A 44 6.83 5.09 1.93
CA ILE A 44 6.05 4.30 2.90
C ILE A 44 6.04 2.82 2.47
N LEU A 45 5.74 2.56 1.19
CA LEU A 45 5.67 1.20 0.68
C LEU A 45 7.03 0.50 0.74
N GLU A 46 8.11 1.19 0.36
CA GLU A 46 9.48 0.68 0.45
C GLU A 46 9.83 0.31 1.89
N HIS A 47 9.52 1.18 2.85
CA HIS A 47 9.78 0.91 4.27
C HIS A 47 8.97 -0.29 4.78
N LEU A 48 7.67 -0.36 4.45
CA LEU A 48 6.81 -1.47 4.85
C LEU A 48 7.26 -2.81 4.25
N VAL A 49 7.73 -2.82 3.00
CA VAL A 49 8.29 -4.02 2.36
C VAL A 49 9.56 -4.46 3.10
N LYS A 50 10.47 -3.53 3.44
CA LYS A 50 11.68 -3.84 4.22
C LYS A 50 11.34 -4.44 5.59
N VAL A 51 10.39 -3.85 6.32
CA VAL A 51 9.94 -4.36 7.63
C VAL A 51 9.28 -5.74 7.51
N THR A 52 8.43 -5.93 6.50
CA THR A 52 7.73 -7.20 6.29
C THR A 52 8.72 -8.32 5.95
N ARG A 53 9.74 -8.05 5.13
CA ARG A 53 10.80 -9.03 4.84
C ARG A 53 11.63 -9.38 6.06
N GLN A 54 12.03 -8.38 6.86
CA GLN A 54 12.75 -8.60 8.12
C GLN A 54 11.97 -9.49 9.09
N ARG A 55 10.64 -9.32 9.19
CA ARG A 55 9.78 -10.15 10.04
C ARG A 55 9.58 -11.57 9.52
N ALA A 56 9.82 -11.80 8.24
CA ALA A 56 9.70 -13.10 7.59
C ALA A 56 11.04 -13.87 7.56
N ASP A 57 12.09 -13.37 8.24
CA ASP A 57 13.47 -13.87 8.17
C ASP A 57 14.01 -13.95 6.73
N LEU A 58 13.48 -13.13 5.82
CA LEU A 58 13.92 -13.03 4.43
C LEU A 58 14.94 -11.90 4.28
N SER A 59 15.90 -12.09 3.36
CA SER A 59 16.90 -11.05 3.03
C SER A 59 16.24 -9.70 2.72
N LYS A 60 16.86 -8.61 3.17
CA LYS A 60 16.37 -7.23 2.98
C LYS A 60 16.30 -6.84 1.50
N GLU A 61 17.14 -7.45 0.66
CA GLU A 61 17.16 -7.24 -0.78
C GLU A 61 16.31 -8.30 -1.49
N PRO A 62 15.52 -7.91 -2.52
CA PRO A 62 14.75 -8.88 -3.29
C PRO A 62 15.71 -9.80 -4.04
N THR A 63 15.73 -11.10 -3.71
CA THR A 63 16.45 -12.11 -4.52
C THR A 63 15.80 -12.32 -5.89
N GLN A 64 14.63 -11.73 -6.14
CA GLN A 64 13.97 -11.80 -7.44
C GLN A 64 13.14 -10.53 -7.64
N ALA A 65 13.64 -9.64 -8.49
CA ALA A 65 12.85 -8.57 -9.08
C ALA A 65 11.83 -9.22 -10.04
N LEU A 66 10.69 -9.65 -9.50
CA LEU A 66 9.51 -9.89 -10.32
C LEU A 66 9.01 -8.51 -10.77
N ILE A 67 9.56 -8.07 -11.90
CA ILE A 67 9.05 -6.98 -12.70
C ILE A 67 7.67 -7.42 -13.17
N ASP A 68 6.63 -6.98 -12.48
CA ASP A 68 5.27 -7.08 -12.99
C ASP A 68 5.09 -5.95 -14.01
N SER A 69 5.53 -6.20 -15.24
CA SER A 69 5.08 -5.44 -16.40
C SER A 69 3.63 -5.83 -16.66
N GLN A 70 2.70 -5.15 -15.98
CA GLN A 70 1.31 -5.11 -16.43
C GLN A 70 1.28 -4.17 -17.65
N ALA A 71 1.05 -4.78 -18.81
CA ALA A 71 0.81 -4.13 -20.10
C ALA A 71 -0.57 -3.46 -20.14
#